data_AF-A0A1H8WDL8-F1
#
_entry.id   AF-A0A1H8WDL8-F1
#
_cell.length_a   1.000
_cell.length_b   1.000
_cell.length_c   1.000
_cell.angle_alpha   90.00
_cell.angle_beta   90.00
_cell.angle_gamma   90.00
#
_symmetry.space_group_name_H-M   'P 1'
#
loop_
_entity.id
_entity.type
_entity.pdbx_description
1 polymer ?
#
loop_
_entity_poly.entity_id
_entity_poly.type
_entity_poly.pdbx_seq_one_letter_code
_entity_poly.pdbx_strand_id
1 'polypeptide(L)'
;MRNLSRLATLSLLALTWAVPASAQAPAAPPQTMQYLLARLSAGTTLERYLQLARFSFGQLDVNSDGRLTSVDDELMTAMSSAQFRAASMAQLLRADLNNDGAVTADELRLVLRYDGRAGFQGDNTAALAAALEQRVAVMMRPDTDGDGRLTYAEAAAAIQSMPTIKITGGVAPPTELQTLMASDENRDGALTLPELEAAYDVVFRAADADRNGTVSAEELATYRARLDEPNIASRREAVAAAEKREAERQRAAAERAQRAEADAAERKRKEDEAHAKCAMPKATAAAKIVMLGLYETEALSSVALGSMDKVTHAGTITVEPGAEPLYLVITSYAAAIWQFSGAVDRIERVVLASLKATGATGLPAERLTQLAGTNCLPYFHELQSSDTAKASGRVAEDAGRAPDLVVARYEVGGFSVPSGAVQSQTDPRKPQVMVIQKSGGSLTIEGDASNIVLQTPSMRSVEAELRRFSPGGVMEVDASKVVSLLPATPYDVLPQQAGLLQLMRSGALTQNRSGEFLIQRKIRYPAGLAGAHSVKFLLLEGVPQPDGDPAHSSVISEETGRPIGKP
;
A
#
# COMPACT_ATOMS: atom_id res chain seq x y z
N MET A 1 37.99 71.70 -17.22
CA MET A 1 37.71 72.14 -15.83
C MET A 1 38.38 71.12 -14.92
N ARG A 2 39.68 71.29 -14.59
CA ARG A 2 40.22 71.84 -13.32
C ARG A 2 39.65 71.09 -12.09
N ASN A 3 40.44 70.19 -11.46
CA ASN A 3 41.38 70.43 -10.34
C ASN A 3 40.61 70.61 -9.00
N LEU A 4 40.90 70.04 -7.82
CA LEU A 4 42.09 69.53 -7.10
C LEU A 4 41.60 68.53 -6.01
N SER A 5 42.26 67.42 -5.65
CA SER A 5 43.51 67.19 -4.87
C SER A 5 43.46 67.47 -3.35
N ARG A 6 43.99 66.49 -2.57
CA ARG A 6 44.62 66.57 -1.21
C ARG A 6 43.67 66.47 0.00
N LEU A 7 43.99 65.93 1.19
CA LEU A 7 45.14 65.28 1.88
C LEU A 7 44.56 64.71 3.20
N ALA A 8 44.80 63.44 3.58
CA ALA A 8 45.65 62.99 4.71
C ALA A 8 45.15 63.29 6.15
N THR A 9 44.95 62.23 6.98
CA THR A 9 45.66 61.95 8.26
C THR A 9 44.99 60.83 9.09
N LEU A 10 45.80 59.89 9.58
CA LEU A 10 45.50 58.93 10.66
C LEU A 10 45.08 59.65 11.95
N SER A 11 44.19 59.03 12.75
CA SER A 11 44.38 58.87 14.22
C SER A 11 43.35 57.91 14.85
N LEU A 12 43.89 57.02 15.69
CA LEU A 12 43.22 56.11 16.62
C LEU A 12 42.12 56.78 17.47
N LEU A 13 41.01 56.06 17.70
CA LEU A 13 40.40 55.94 19.03
C LEU A 13 39.42 54.75 19.06
N ALA A 14 39.90 53.61 19.55
CA ALA A 14 39.05 52.50 19.96
C ALA A 14 38.43 52.85 21.31
N LEU A 15 37.14 53.19 21.32
CA LEU A 15 36.36 53.28 22.56
C LEU A 15 35.78 51.90 22.88
N THR A 16 36.42 51.25 23.84
CA THR A 16 35.94 50.09 24.57
C THR A 16 34.67 50.45 25.35
N TRP A 17 33.52 49.87 24.99
CA TRP A 17 32.38 49.83 25.89
C TRP A 17 32.56 48.63 26.83
N ALA A 18 33.06 48.94 28.02
CA ALA A 18 33.05 48.05 29.16
C ALA A 18 31.59 47.79 29.57
N VAL A 19 31.05 46.64 29.19
CA VAL A 19 29.83 46.09 29.80
C VAL A 19 30.21 45.67 31.22
N PRO A 20 29.48 46.12 32.27
CA PRO A 20 29.77 45.67 33.62
C PRO A 20 29.52 44.17 33.67
N ALA A 21 30.54 43.44 34.13
CA ALA A 21 30.46 42.03 34.44
C ALA A 21 29.31 41.82 35.44
N SER A 22 28.16 41.42 34.92
CA SER A 22 27.09 40.84 35.71
C SER A 22 27.66 39.51 36.19
N ALA A 23 28.01 39.45 37.47
CA ALA A 23 28.42 38.23 38.14
C ALA A 23 27.41 37.13 37.80
N GLN A 24 27.83 36.20 36.94
CA GLN A 24 27.08 35.01 36.62
C GLN A 24 26.78 34.32 37.94
N ALA A 25 25.49 34.18 38.27
CA ALA A 25 25.06 33.31 39.35
C ALA A 25 25.74 31.94 39.18
N PRO A 26 26.23 31.30 40.26
CA PRO A 26 26.86 30.00 40.14
C PRO A 26 25.89 29.02 39.47
N ALA A 27 26.35 28.41 38.38
CA ALA A 27 25.57 27.44 37.62
C ALA A 27 25.04 26.35 38.56
N ALA A 28 23.77 25.98 38.41
CA ALA A 28 23.21 24.82 39.09
C ALA A 28 24.11 23.60 38.86
N PRO A 29 24.31 22.72 39.87
CA PRO A 29 25.11 21.52 39.69
C PRO A 29 24.54 20.68 38.52
N PRO A 30 25.38 20.07 37.68
CA PRO A 30 24.93 19.24 36.56
C PRO A 30 23.91 18.19 37.02
N GLN A 31 22.87 17.89 36.22
CA GLN A 31 21.85 16.87 36.56
C GLN A 31 22.48 15.51 36.91
N THR A 32 23.63 15.20 36.31
CA THR A 32 24.48 14.05 36.62
C THR A 32 24.95 14.03 38.07
N MET A 33 25.38 15.16 38.61
CA MET A 33 25.83 15.29 40.00
C MET A 33 24.69 14.92 40.97
N GLN A 34 23.47 15.41 40.72
CA GLN A 34 22.30 15.08 41.54
C GLN A 34 21.94 13.60 41.48
N TYR A 35 22.01 13.01 40.29
CA TYR A 35 21.74 11.59 40.06
C TYR A 35 22.78 10.68 40.75
N LEU A 36 24.06 11.07 40.76
CA LEU A 36 25.13 10.35 41.48
C LEU A 36 24.97 10.46 43.00
N LEU A 37 24.63 11.66 43.49
CA LEU A 37 24.38 11.92 44.92
C LEU A 37 23.14 11.23 45.49
N ALA A 38 22.13 10.97 44.66
CA ALA A 38 20.95 10.22 45.06
C ALA A 38 21.28 8.77 45.43
N ARG A 39 22.35 8.20 44.86
CA ARG A 39 22.84 6.84 45.14
C ARG A 39 23.84 6.76 46.29
N LEU A 40 24.31 7.91 46.79
CA LEU A 40 25.18 7.99 47.95
C LEU A 40 24.34 7.93 49.23
N SER A 41 24.65 6.97 50.12
CA SER A 41 23.96 6.79 51.40
C SER A 41 24.91 6.99 52.58
N ALA A 42 24.36 7.35 53.74
CA ALA A 42 25.17 7.60 54.93
C ALA A 42 25.88 6.30 55.37
N GLY A 43 27.18 6.41 55.68
CA GLY A 43 28.01 5.29 56.13
C GLY A 43 28.58 4.43 54.99
N THR A 44 28.50 4.85 53.73
CA THR A 44 29.16 4.14 52.62
C THR A 44 30.64 4.51 52.51
N THR A 45 31.48 3.50 52.31
CA THR A 45 32.88 3.66 51.92
C THR A 45 33.00 3.93 50.41
N LEU A 46 34.12 4.51 49.99
CA LEU A 46 34.42 4.74 48.57
C LEU A 46 34.34 3.45 47.75
N GLU A 47 34.92 2.35 48.24
CA GLU A 47 34.90 1.05 47.55
C GLU A 47 33.47 0.54 47.33
N ARG A 48 32.60 0.67 48.34
CA ARG A 48 31.20 0.26 48.21
C ARG A 48 30.44 1.13 47.21
N TYR A 49 30.80 2.41 47.11
CA TYR A 49 30.21 3.34 46.15
C TYR A 49 30.69 3.07 44.71
N LEU A 50 31.96 2.75 44.50
CA LEU A 50 32.51 2.34 43.20
C LEU A 50 31.97 0.97 42.75
N GLN A 51 31.69 0.05 43.67
CA GLN A 51 31.00 -1.21 43.34
C GLN A 51 29.59 -0.98 42.76
N LEU A 52 28.87 0.04 43.22
CA LEU A 52 27.58 0.42 42.62
C LEU A 52 27.76 0.99 41.20
N ALA A 53 28.83 1.74 40.96
CA ALA A 53 29.15 2.25 39.62
C ALA A 53 29.42 1.08 38.65
N ARG A 54 30.25 0.10 39.04
CA ARG A 54 30.53 -1.12 38.26
C ARG A 54 29.27 -1.94 37.97
N PHE A 55 28.42 -2.12 38.99
CA PHE A 55 27.17 -2.85 38.83
C PHE A 55 26.19 -2.14 37.90
N SER A 56 26.13 -0.80 37.95
CA SER A 56 25.28 -0.01 37.05
C SER A 56 25.82 -0.02 35.63
N PHE A 57 27.15 0.09 35.47
CA PHE A 57 27.84 0.00 34.18
C PHE A 57 27.51 -1.33 33.47
N GLY A 58 27.67 -2.46 34.17
CA GLY A 58 27.40 -3.78 33.59
C GLY A 58 25.93 -4.05 33.26
N GLN A 59 24.98 -3.31 33.84
CA GLN A 59 23.57 -3.39 33.44
C GLN A 59 23.23 -2.55 32.21
N LEU A 60 23.97 -1.45 32.01
CA LEU A 60 23.77 -0.53 30.89
C LEU A 60 24.59 -0.93 29.65
N ASP A 61 25.68 -1.69 29.84
CA ASP A 61 26.55 -2.23 28.78
C ASP A 61 25.92 -3.52 28.22
N VAL A 62 24.86 -3.35 27.44
CA VAL A 62 24.00 -4.45 26.97
C VAL A 62 24.69 -5.26 25.88
N ASN A 63 25.55 -4.63 25.09
CA ASN A 63 26.35 -5.34 24.09
C ASN A 63 27.65 -5.94 24.70
N SER A 64 27.97 -5.62 25.96
CA SER A 64 29.14 -6.08 26.71
C SER A 64 30.47 -5.75 26.04
N ASP A 65 30.54 -4.62 25.34
CA ASP A 65 31.74 -4.16 24.65
C ASP A 65 32.66 -3.29 25.55
N GLY A 66 32.24 -3.05 26.79
CA GLY A 66 32.97 -2.27 27.78
C GLY A 66 32.85 -0.76 27.55
N ARG A 67 31.88 -0.30 26.76
CA ARG A 67 31.64 1.11 26.43
C ARG A 67 30.15 1.42 26.42
N LEU A 68 29.73 2.36 27.25
CA LEU A 68 28.34 2.83 27.23
C LEU A 68 28.15 3.87 26.13
N THR A 69 27.39 3.51 25.11
CA THR A 69 27.15 4.35 23.93
C THR A 69 25.66 4.48 23.61
N SER A 70 25.31 5.28 22.60
CA SER A 70 23.93 5.32 22.09
C SER A 70 23.45 3.98 21.52
N VAL A 71 24.37 3.09 21.15
CA VAL A 71 24.03 1.75 20.63
C VAL A 71 23.39 0.89 21.73
N ASP A 72 23.82 1.04 22.97
CA ASP A 72 23.25 0.32 24.11
C ASP A 72 21.83 0.79 24.43
N ASP A 73 21.57 2.09 24.31
CA ASP A 73 20.22 2.67 24.45
C ASP A 73 19.25 2.11 23.41
N GLU A 74 19.69 2.08 22.16
CA GLU A 74 18.93 1.55 21.04
C GLU A 74 18.68 0.04 21.22
N LEU A 75 19.69 -0.71 21.65
CA LEU A 75 19.60 -2.15 21.87
C LEU A 75 18.65 -2.48 23.03
N MET A 76 18.75 -1.78 24.15
CA MET A 76 17.80 -1.89 25.28
C MET A 76 16.37 -1.61 24.83
N THR A 77 16.16 -0.50 24.12
CA THR A 77 14.84 -0.09 23.64
C THR A 77 14.27 -1.13 22.67
N ALA A 78 15.09 -1.66 21.77
CA ALA A 78 14.71 -2.70 20.83
C ALA A 78 14.34 -4.01 21.55
N MET A 79 15.14 -4.42 22.54
CA MET A 79 14.90 -5.63 23.35
C MET A 79 13.62 -5.51 24.18
N SER A 80 13.41 -4.41 24.88
CA SER A 80 12.17 -4.17 25.66
C SER A 80 10.94 -4.15 24.74
N SER A 81 11.05 -3.51 23.57
CA SER A 81 9.97 -3.50 22.58
C SER A 81 9.68 -4.90 22.03
N ALA A 82 10.70 -5.71 21.80
CA ALA A 82 10.55 -7.10 21.35
C ALA A 82 9.90 -7.98 22.41
N GLN A 83 10.32 -7.84 23.67
CA GLN A 83 9.73 -8.57 24.80
C GLN A 83 8.24 -8.22 24.99
N PHE A 84 7.89 -6.93 24.90
CA PHE A 84 6.50 -6.51 24.99
C PHE A 84 5.63 -7.05 23.84
N ARG A 85 6.15 -7.03 22.61
CA ARG A 85 5.48 -7.65 21.45
C ARG A 85 5.25 -9.14 21.68
N ALA A 86 6.28 -9.85 22.15
CA ALA A 86 6.19 -11.29 22.43
C ALA A 86 5.14 -11.59 23.53
N ALA A 87 5.13 -10.82 24.61
CA ALA A 87 4.16 -10.99 25.69
C ALA A 87 2.71 -10.72 25.22
N SER A 88 2.51 -9.65 24.45
CA SER A 88 1.19 -9.29 23.90
C SER A 88 0.68 -10.34 22.92
N MET A 89 1.55 -10.85 22.04
CA MET A 89 1.19 -11.88 21.08
C MET A 89 0.90 -13.22 21.77
N ALA A 90 1.67 -13.58 22.80
CA ALA A 90 1.42 -14.78 23.60
C ALA A 90 0.05 -14.75 24.30
N GLN A 91 -0.43 -13.56 24.69
CA GLN A 91 -1.77 -13.41 25.27
C GLN A 91 -2.87 -13.66 24.24
N LEU A 92 -2.68 -13.23 22.99
CA LEU A 92 -3.65 -13.47 21.91
C LEU A 92 -3.66 -14.93 21.46
N LEU A 93 -2.49 -15.54 21.31
CA LEU A 93 -2.36 -16.98 21.01
C LEU A 93 -3.04 -17.85 22.07
N ARG A 94 -3.06 -17.41 23.33
CA ARG A 94 -3.80 -18.09 24.41
C ARG A 94 -5.31 -17.89 24.29
N ALA A 95 -5.75 -16.78 23.71
CA ALA A 95 -7.15 -16.44 23.52
C ALA A 95 -7.76 -17.07 22.25
N ASP A 96 -6.94 -17.46 21.27
CA ASP A 96 -7.33 -18.19 20.07
C ASP A 96 -7.57 -19.68 20.41
N LEU A 97 -8.81 -20.02 20.82
CA LEU A 97 -9.13 -21.34 21.34
C LEU A 97 -9.33 -22.38 20.24
N ASN A 98 -9.75 -21.93 19.05
CA ASN A 98 -9.98 -22.80 17.91
C ASN A 98 -8.78 -22.85 16.94
N ASN A 99 -7.73 -22.06 17.19
CA ASN A 99 -6.50 -21.96 16.40
C ASN A 99 -6.77 -21.61 14.93
N ASP A 100 -7.70 -20.69 14.70
CA ASP A 100 -8.03 -20.20 13.36
C ASP A 100 -7.29 -18.91 12.97
N GLY A 101 -6.48 -18.38 13.89
CA GLY A 101 -5.63 -17.22 13.67
C GLY A 101 -6.30 -15.88 13.93
N ALA A 102 -7.52 -15.86 14.47
CA ALA A 102 -8.22 -14.67 14.91
C ALA A 102 -8.91 -14.90 16.25
N VAL A 103 -8.86 -13.89 17.12
CA VAL A 103 -9.48 -13.96 18.44
C VAL A 103 -10.83 -13.24 18.41
N THR A 104 -11.91 -13.97 18.67
CA THR A 104 -13.25 -13.39 18.76
C THR A 104 -13.59 -12.88 20.16
N ALA A 105 -14.58 -11.99 20.26
CA ALA A 105 -15.09 -11.51 21.55
C ALA A 105 -15.60 -12.66 22.45
N ASP A 106 -16.16 -13.73 21.86
CA ASP A 106 -16.65 -14.89 22.60
C ASP A 106 -15.51 -15.75 23.16
N GLU A 107 -14.42 -15.92 22.44
CA GLU A 107 -13.24 -16.61 22.93
C GLU A 107 -12.56 -15.84 24.06
N LEU A 108 -12.47 -14.50 23.95
CA LEU A 108 -12.00 -13.65 25.04
C LEU A 108 -12.87 -13.78 26.29
N ARG A 109 -14.20 -13.83 26.15
CA ARG A 109 -15.11 -14.07 27.28
C ARG A 109 -14.83 -15.41 27.94
N LEU A 110 -14.58 -16.46 27.17
CA LEU A 110 -14.29 -17.80 27.68
C LEU A 110 -12.95 -17.84 28.43
N VAL A 111 -11.88 -17.29 27.84
CA VAL A 111 -10.55 -17.23 28.48
C VAL A 111 -10.58 -16.37 29.74
N LEU A 112 -11.20 -15.19 29.70
CA LEU A 112 -11.30 -14.32 30.87
C LEU A 112 -12.13 -14.94 32.01
N ARG A 113 -13.18 -15.70 31.68
CA ARG A 113 -13.94 -16.46 32.67
C ARG A 113 -13.13 -17.62 33.25
N TYR A 114 -12.30 -18.27 32.44
CA TYR A 114 -11.42 -19.35 32.87
C TYR A 114 -10.32 -18.81 33.81
N ASP A 115 -9.62 -17.75 33.43
CA ASP A 115 -8.59 -17.09 34.24
C ASP A 115 -9.16 -16.52 35.54
N GLY A 116 -10.40 -16.01 35.51
CA GLY A 116 -11.12 -15.54 36.70
C GLY A 116 -11.46 -16.64 37.72
N ARG A 117 -11.42 -17.93 37.37
CA ARG A 117 -11.70 -19.02 38.33
C ARG A 117 -10.64 -19.14 39.43
N ALA A 118 -9.42 -18.68 39.16
CA ALA A 118 -8.30 -18.79 40.10
C ALA A 118 -8.26 -17.67 41.16
N GLY A 119 -9.03 -16.58 41.01
CA GLY A 119 -8.90 -15.38 41.84
C GLY A 119 -10.17 -14.86 42.53
N PHE A 120 -11.34 -15.45 42.29
CA PHE A 120 -12.61 -14.90 42.76
C PHE A 120 -13.41 -15.90 43.62
N GLN A 121 -13.35 -15.73 44.95
CA GLN A 121 -14.37 -16.21 45.88
C GLN A 121 -15.33 -15.06 46.19
N GLY A 122 -16.54 -15.07 45.62
CA GLY A 122 -17.60 -14.11 45.98
C GLY A 122 -18.78 -14.02 45.00
N ASP A 123 -20.00 -14.03 45.55
CA ASP A 123 -21.31 -14.06 44.86
C ASP A 123 -21.75 -12.71 44.24
N ASN A 124 -20.89 -12.04 43.47
CA ASN A 124 -21.28 -10.80 42.77
C ASN A 124 -21.21 -10.95 41.25
N THR A 125 -22.10 -11.80 40.73
CA THR A 125 -22.15 -12.23 39.32
C THR A 125 -22.40 -11.08 38.33
N ALA A 126 -23.15 -10.05 38.73
CA ALA A 126 -23.46 -8.90 37.87
C ALA A 126 -22.27 -7.95 37.70
N ALA A 127 -21.53 -7.66 38.78
CA ALA A 127 -20.33 -6.82 38.72
C ALA A 127 -19.20 -7.51 37.94
N LEU A 128 -19.08 -8.84 38.08
CA LEU A 128 -18.14 -9.65 37.31
C LEU A 128 -18.47 -9.63 35.81
N ALA A 129 -19.74 -9.75 35.44
CA ALA A 129 -20.17 -9.66 34.05
C ALA A 129 -19.83 -8.30 33.43
N ALA A 130 -20.07 -7.19 34.14
CA ALA A 130 -19.72 -5.85 33.69
C ALA A 130 -18.20 -5.66 33.54
N ALA A 131 -17.41 -6.16 34.50
CA ALA A 131 -15.95 -6.10 34.44
C ALA A 131 -15.36 -6.97 33.31
N LEU A 132 -15.98 -8.11 33.02
CA LEU A 132 -15.62 -8.97 31.89
C LEU A 132 -15.85 -8.24 30.56
N GLU A 133 -17.02 -7.65 30.35
CA GLU A 133 -17.32 -6.93 29.09
C GLU A 133 -16.42 -5.69 28.92
N GLN A 134 -16.12 -4.95 29.98
CA GLN A 134 -15.13 -3.85 29.91
C GLN A 134 -13.76 -4.36 29.46
N ARG A 135 -13.33 -5.51 29.96
CA ARG A 135 -12.03 -6.09 29.63
C ARG A 135 -11.97 -6.68 28.22
N VAL A 136 -13.07 -7.26 27.75
CA VAL A 136 -13.25 -7.67 26.34
C VAL A 136 -13.19 -6.44 25.43
N ALA A 137 -13.89 -5.35 25.77
CA ALA A 137 -13.88 -4.13 24.98
C ALA A 137 -12.49 -3.48 24.88
N VAL A 138 -11.70 -3.51 25.96
CA VAL A 138 -10.31 -3.03 25.92
C VAL A 138 -9.43 -3.89 25.01
N MET A 139 -9.62 -5.22 25.04
CA MET A 139 -8.84 -6.15 24.22
C MET A 139 -9.27 -6.15 22.74
N MET A 140 -10.54 -5.91 22.43
CA MET A 140 -11.06 -5.81 21.06
C MET A 140 -10.85 -4.42 20.43
N ARG A 141 -10.39 -3.41 21.18
CA ARG A 141 -10.13 -2.07 20.63
C ARG A 141 -9.21 -2.04 19.37
N PRO A 142 -8.25 -2.96 19.18
CA PRO A 142 -7.44 -3.03 17.96
C PRO A 142 -8.14 -3.54 16.70
N ASP A 143 -9.32 -4.15 16.81
CA ASP A 143 -10.17 -4.57 15.69
C ASP A 143 -10.58 -3.32 14.89
N THR A 144 -9.89 -3.08 13.77
CA THR A 144 -9.94 -1.80 13.06
C THR A 144 -10.93 -1.84 11.91
N ASP A 145 -11.17 -3.02 11.34
CA ASP A 145 -12.17 -3.22 10.30
C ASP A 145 -13.58 -3.50 10.86
N GLY A 146 -13.68 -3.76 12.17
CA GLY A 146 -14.94 -3.88 12.90
C GLY A 146 -15.69 -5.17 12.57
N ASP A 147 -14.98 -6.20 12.10
CA ASP A 147 -15.56 -7.48 11.73
C ASP A 147 -15.84 -8.39 12.94
N GLY A 148 -15.41 -7.97 14.14
CA GLY A 148 -15.59 -8.70 15.40
C GLY A 148 -14.53 -9.77 15.65
N ARG A 149 -13.46 -9.82 14.84
CA ARG A 149 -12.37 -10.79 14.90
C ARG A 149 -11.04 -10.07 14.97
N LEU A 150 -10.39 -10.12 16.14
CA LEU A 150 -9.06 -9.53 16.28
C LEU A 150 -8.00 -10.45 15.66
N THR A 151 -7.51 -10.10 14.48
CA THR A 151 -6.44 -10.85 13.82
C THR A 151 -5.06 -10.52 14.41
N TYR A 152 -4.08 -11.44 14.26
CA TYR A 152 -2.70 -11.17 14.68
C TYR A 152 -2.09 -9.96 13.95
N ALA A 153 -2.52 -9.69 12.73
CA ALA A 153 -2.05 -8.56 11.94
C ALA A 153 -2.52 -7.22 12.53
N GLU A 154 -3.80 -7.12 12.91
CA GLU A 154 -4.36 -5.93 13.53
C GLU A 154 -3.78 -5.69 14.93
N ALA A 155 -3.64 -6.75 15.72
CA ALA A 155 -2.97 -6.68 17.01
C ALA A 155 -1.51 -6.21 16.86
N ALA A 156 -0.76 -6.74 15.88
CA ALA A 156 0.61 -6.32 15.62
C ALA A 156 0.67 -4.85 15.17
N ALA A 157 -0.24 -4.41 14.29
CA ALA A 157 -0.32 -3.03 13.82
C ALA A 157 -0.64 -2.05 14.98
N ALA A 158 -1.55 -2.43 15.86
CA ALA A 158 -1.87 -1.65 17.05
C ALA A 158 -0.66 -1.51 17.99
N ILE A 159 0.10 -2.58 18.22
CA ILE A 159 1.31 -2.53 19.05
C ILE A 159 2.39 -1.65 18.39
N GLN A 160 2.55 -1.72 17.07
CA GLN A 160 3.50 -0.87 16.33
C GLN A 160 3.12 0.62 16.38
N SER A 161 1.82 0.93 16.46
CA SER A 161 1.32 2.32 16.54
C SER A 161 1.44 2.95 17.94
N MET A 162 1.78 2.16 18.97
CA MET A 162 1.94 2.69 20.32
C MET A 162 3.27 3.45 20.46
N PRO A 163 3.28 4.68 21.00
CA PRO A 163 4.54 5.38 21.27
C PRO A 163 5.37 4.57 22.26
N THR A 164 6.68 4.48 22.03
CA THR A 164 7.65 3.65 22.79
C THR A 164 7.53 3.82 24.31
N ILE A 165 7.17 5.02 24.77
CA ILE A 165 6.94 5.37 26.18
C ILE A 165 5.80 4.55 26.83
N LYS A 166 4.79 4.13 26.06
CA LYS A 166 3.67 3.32 26.55
C LYS A 166 3.95 1.82 26.54
N ILE A 167 4.91 1.38 25.74
CA ILE A 167 5.30 -0.04 25.57
C ILE A 167 6.13 -0.52 26.78
N THR A 168 6.90 0.36 27.42
CA THR A 168 7.77 0.04 28.55
C THR A 168 7.08 0.06 29.93
N GLY A 169 5.74 0.06 29.98
CA GLY A 169 5.00 -0.20 31.23
C GLY A 169 5.39 0.70 32.41
N GLY A 170 5.59 2.00 32.19
CA GLY A 170 5.92 2.96 33.25
C GLY A 170 7.41 3.08 33.58
N VAL A 171 8.29 2.34 32.90
CA VAL A 171 9.72 2.65 32.89
C VAL A 171 9.96 3.61 31.73
N ALA A 172 10.20 4.88 32.02
CA ALA A 172 10.64 5.86 31.02
C ALA A 172 11.87 5.33 30.23
N PRO A 173 12.15 5.79 28.99
CA PRO A 173 13.45 5.53 28.35
C PRO A 173 14.57 5.86 29.34
N PRO A 174 15.74 5.18 29.28
CA PRO A 174 16.73 5.23 30.35
C PRO A 174 17.35 6.64 30.42
N THR A 175 16.69 7.51 31.18
CA THR A 175 17.21 8.80 31.61
C THR A 175 18.56 8.61 32.28
N GLU A 176 18.79 7.43 32.85
CA GLU A 176 20.02 6.96 33.48
C GLU A 176 21.25 7.00 32.56
N LEU A 177 21.24 6.35 31.39
CA LEU A 177 22.38 6.37 30.46
C LEU A 177 22.63 7.80 29.94
N GLN A 178 21.57 8.50 29.53
CA GLN A 178 21.67 9.86 29.00
C GLN A 178 22.15 10.88 30.04
N THR A 179 21.82 10.67 31.32
CA THR A 179 22.32 11.47 32.45
C THR A 179 23.78 11.15 32.77
N LEU A 180 24.19 9.89 32.64
CA LEU A 180 25.57 9.44 32.85
C LEU A 180 26.50 9.82 31.71
N MET A 181 26.04 9.90 30.46
CA MET A 181 26.83 10.36 29.31
C MET A 181 27.36 11.80 29.48
N ALA A 182 26.76 12.61 30.35
CA ALA A 182 27.31 13.92 30.69
C ALA A 182 28.59 13.85 31.56
N SER A 183 28.99 12.66 32.03
CA SER A 183 30.28 12.37 32.66
C SER A 183 31.36 11.92 31.67
N ASP A 184 31.08 11.89 30.37
CA ASP A 184 32.07 11.67 29.32
C ASP A 184 33.04 12.87 29.27
N GLU A 185 34.20 12.71 29.93
CA GLU A 185 35.21 13.75 30.11
C GLU A 185 35.92 14.10 28.80
N ASN A 186 36.17 13.09 27.97
CA ASN A 186 36.90 13.24 26.71
C ASN A 186 35.98 13.60 25.52
N ARG A 187 34.65 13.49 25.71
CA ARG A 187 33.58 13.78 24.74
C ARG A 187 33.71 13.01 23.44
N ASP A 188 34.22 11.78 23.53
CA ASP A 188 34.33 10.88 22.38
C ASP A 188 33.01 10.13 22.09
N GLY A 189 32.00 10.32 22.94
CA GLY A 189 30.67 9.73 22.80
C GLY A 189 30.55 8.33 23.39
N ALA A 190 31.57 7.85 24.11
CA ALA A 190 31.59 6.56 24.77
C ALA A 190 32.02 6.70 26.23
N LEU A 191 31.10 6.44 27.16
CA LEU A 191 31.43 6.45 28.58
C LEU A 191 32.06 5.12 28.98
N THR A 192 33.33 5.14 29.37
CA THR A 192 34.08 3.97 29.83
C THR A 192 34.01 3.79 31.35
N LEU A 193 34.31 2.58 31.84
CA LEU A 193 34.30 2.30 33.28
C LEU A 193 35.24 3.24 34.08
N PRO A 194 36.50 3.52 33.64
CA PRO A 194 37.37 4.45 34.36
C PRO A 194 36.82 5.88 34.44
N GLU A 195 36.16 6.36 33.38
CA GLU A 195 35.54 7.71 33.36
C GLU A 195 34.34 7.79 34.30
N LEU A 196 33.53 6.74 34.34
CA LEU A 196 32.43 6.64 35.30
C LEU A 196 32.93 6.56 36.75
N GLU A 197 33.97 5.77 37.03
CA GLU A 197 34.58 5.68 38.36
C GLU A 197 35.17 7.03 38.81
N ALA A 198 35.79 7.78 37.90
CA ALA A 198 36.29 9.13 38.18
C ALA A 198 35.15 10.10 38.54
N ALA A 199 34.02 10.05 37.85
CA ALA A 199 32.85 10.86 38.17
C ALA A 199 32.27 10.53 39.57
N TYR A 200 32.22 9.23 39.94
CA TYR A 200 31.80 8.80 41.28
C TYR A 200 32.80 9.24 42.36
N ASP A 201 34.11 9.15 42.11
CA ASP A 201 35.16 9.59 43.05
C ASP A 201 35.08 11.10 43.33
N VAL A 202 34.84 11.93 42.30
CA VAL A 202 34.65 13.38 42.45
C VAL A 202 33.47 13.70 43.36
N VAL A 203 32.33 13.02 43.18
CA VAL A 203 31.13 13.19 44.00
C VAL A 203 31.38 12.73 45.44
N PHE A 204 32.04 11.59 45.62
CA PHE A 204 32.34 11.04 46.94
C PHE A 204 33.25 11.97 47.74
N ARG A 205 34.35 12.46 47.14
CA ARG A 205 35.29 13.39 47.80
C ARG A 205 34.69 14.76 48.08
N ALA A 206 33.71 15.18 47.28
CA ALA A 206 32.98 16.42 47.54
C ALA A 206 32.04 16.29 48.76
N ALA A 207 31.55 15.08 49.02
CA ALA A 207 30.69 14.76 50.17
C ALA A 207 31.48 14.36 51.44
N ASP A 208 32.64 13.70 51.30
CA ASP A 208 33.57 13.33 52.39
C ASP A 208 34.44 14.53 52.79
N ALA A 209 33.89 15.40 53.65
CA ALA A 209 34.48 16.69 53.97
C ALA A 209 35.67 16.56 54.91
N ASP A 210 35.62 15.60 55.83
CA ASP A 210 36.72 15.32 56.77
C ASP A 210 37.78 14.36 56.20
N ARG A 211 37.56 13.82 55.00
CA ARG A 211 38.46 12.92 54.25
C ARG A 211 38.80 11.65 55.01
N ASN A 212 37.87 11.15 55.81
CA ASN A 212 38.04 9.94 56.59
C ASN A 212 37.76 8.66 55.78
N GLY A 213 37.32 8.79 54.52
CA GLY A 213 37.02 7.66 53.62
C GLY A 213 35.60 7.09 53.76
N THR A 214 34.74 7.73 54.55
CA THR A 214 33.33 7.37 54.78
C THR A 214 32.44 8.61 54.85
N VAL A 215 31.39 8.67 54.04
CA VAL A 215 30.47 9.81 54.06
C VAL A 215 29.48 9.66 55.21
N SER A 216 29.58 10.52 56.23
CA SER A 216 28.65 10.52 57.36
C SER A 216 27.28 11.12 57.02
N ALA A 217 26.28 10.86 57.87
CA ALA A 217 24.93 11.41 57.69
C ALA A 217 24.92 12.95 57.75
N GLU A 218 25.78 13.54 58.58
CA GLU A 218 25.89 15.00 58.76
C GLU A 218 26.56 15.67 57.55
N GLU A 219 27.61 15.04 57.00
CA GLU A 219 28.29 15.54 55.80
C GLU A 219 27.39 15.48 54.56
N LEU A 220 26.67 14.38 54.39
CA LEU A 220 25.71 14.22 53.29
C LEU A 220 24.56 15.23 53.38
N ALA A 221 24.04 15.48 54.59
CA ALA A 221 22.99 16.47 54.81
C ALA A 221 23.48 17.90 54.54
N THR A 222 24.70 18.21 54.98
CA THR A 222 25.33 19.53 54.75
C THR A 222 25.60 19.77 53.27
N TYR A 223 26.06 18.75 52.54
CA TYR A 223 26.31 18.83 51.11
C TYR A 223 25.01 18.97 50.30
N ARG A 224 23.96 18.23 50.66
CA ARG A 224 22.61 18.36 50.05
C ARG A 224 22.00 19.74 50.29
N ALA A 225 22.13 20.28 51.51
CA ALA A 225 21.63 21.62 51.84
C ALA A 225 22.29 22.74 51.02
N ARG A 226 23.57 22.61 50.65
CA ARG A 226 24.27 23.58 49.77
C ARG A 226 23.82 23.53 48.31
N LEU A 227 23.19 22.45 47.86
CA LEU A 227 22.78 22.27 46.45
C LEU A 227 21.32 22.65 46.19
N ASP A 228 20.48 22.74 47.23
CA ASP A 228 19.05 23.00 47.10
C ASP A 228 18.68 24.50 46.96
N GLU A 229 19.56 25.44 47.36
CA GLU A 229 19.27 26.89 47.35
C GLU A 229 19.04 27.51 45.94
N PRO A 230 19.73 27.10 44.85
CA PRO A 230 19.46 27.64 43.51
C PRO A 230 18.28 26.97 42.76
N ASN A 231 17.69 25.90 43.29
CA ASN A 231 16.93 24.91 42.50
C ASN A 231 15.40 25.16 42.42
N ILE A 232 14.85 26.10 43.20
CA ILE A 232 13.40 26.38 43.17
C ILE A 232 13.03 27.31 42.00
N ALA A 233 13.86 28.30 41.68
CA ALA A 233 13.59 29.23 40.57
C ALA A 233 13.70 28.53 39.20
N SER A 234 14.75 27.73 39.00
CA SER A 234 14.95 26.94 37.78
C SER A 234 13.85 25.91 37.56
N ARG A 235 13.34 25.27 38.61
CA ARG A 235 12.18 24.37 38.53
C ARG A 235 10.92 25.09 38.07
N ARG A 236 10.65 26.30 38.57
CA ARG A 236 9.46 27.07 38.17
C ARG A 236 9.53 27.51 36.71
N GLU A 237 10.72 27.91 36.23
CA GLU A 237 10.95 28.24 34.82
C GLU A 237 10.84 27.00 33.92
N ALA A 238 11.36 25.85 34.36
CA ALA A 238 11.25 24.59 33.62
C ALA A 238 9.79 24.10 33.52
N VAL A 239 8.99 24.23 34.59
CA VAL A 239 7.56 23.91 34.59
C VAL A 239 6.80 24.85 33.65
N ALA A 240 7.03 26.16 33.72
CA ALA A 240 6.40 27.13 32.81
C ALA A 240 6.79 26.90 31.33
N ALA A 241 8.04 26.50 31.07
CA ALA A 241 8.49 26.15 29.73
C ALA A 241 7.87 24.83 29.22
N ALA A 242 7.65 23.85 30.11
CA ALA A 242 6.98 22.59 29.78
C ALA A 242 5.49 22.81 29.45
N GLU A 243 4.77 23.61 30.26
CA GLU A 243 3.38 23.97 30.01
C GLU A 243 3.21 24.71 28.68
N LYS A 244 4.13 25.64 28.35
CA LYS A 244 4.12 26.33 27.05
C LYS A 244 4.32 25.36 25.88
N ARG A 245 5.26 24.42 25.99
CA ARG A 245 5.50 23.39 24.95
C ARG A 245 4.30 22.45 24.80
N GLU A 246 3.63 22.12 25.89
CA GLU A 246 2.41 21.30 25.86
C GLU A 246 1.27 22.05 25.17
N ALA A 247 1.05 23.32 25.50
CA ALA A 247 0.06 24.16 24.83
C ALA A 247 0.35 24.33 23.33
N GLU A 248 1.62 24.50 22.93
CA GLU A 248 2.04 24.53 21.53
C GLU A 248 1.79 23.20 20.82
N ARG A 249 2.07 22.07 21.47
CA ARG A 249 1.77 20.72 20.93
C ARG A 249 0.27 20.49 20.76
N GLN A 250 -0.55 20.92 21.73
CA GLN A 250 -2.01 20.80 21.66
C GLN A 250 -2.58 21.66 20.52
N ARG A 251 -2.07 22.90 20.34
CA ARG A 251 -2.43 23.76 19.19
C ARG A 251 -2.04 23.11 17.86
N ALA A 252 -0.82 22.60 17.75
CA ALA A 252 -0.37 21.90 16.55
C ALA A 252 -1.18 20.62 16.27
N ALA A 253 -1.59 19.89 17.30
CA ALA A 253 -2.45 18.72 17.16
C ALA A 253 -3.87 19.11 16.70
N ALA A 254 -4.44 20.18 17.24
CA ALA A 254 -5.74 20.70 16.84
C ALA A 254 -5.72 21.19 15.38
N GLU A 255 -4.69 21.93 14.97
CA GLU A 255 -4.52 22.35 13.58
C GLU A 255 -4.36 21.15 12.62
N ARG A 256 -3.62 20.11 13.01
CA ARG A 256 -3.50 18.87 12.23
C ARG A 256 -4.83 18.14 12.11
N ALA A 257 -5.61 18.07 13.18
CA ALA A 257 -6.95 17.46 13.16
C ALA A 257 -7.90 18.23 12.23
N GLN A 258 -7.91 19.57 12.31
CA GLN A 258 -8.72 20.42 11.43
C GLN A 258 -8.31 20.27 9.95
N ARG A 259 -7.01 20.21 9.66
CA ARG A 259 -6.52 19.94 8.30
C ARG A 259 -6.94 18.56 7.81
N ALA A 260 -6.81 17.53 8.64
CA ALA A 260 -7.22 16.17 8.27
C ALA A 260 -8.73 16.06 8.00
N GLU A 261 -9.55 16.76 8.78
CA GLU A 261 -11.00 16.85 8.57
C GLU A 261 -11.35 17.62 7.29
N ALA A 262 -10.68 18.75 7.03
CA ALA A 262 -10.83 19.50 5.79
C ALA A 262 -10.41 18.67 4.56
N ASP A 263 -9.28 17.96 4.63
CA ASP A 263 -8.81 17.04 3.59
C ASP A 263 -9.80 15.88 3.37
N ALA A 264 -10.38 15.34 4.45
CA ALA A 264 -11.41 14.31 4.36
C ALA A 264 -12.71 14.82 3.71
N ALA A 265 -13.14 16.03 4.06
CA ALA A 265 -14.30 16.67 3.45
C ALA A 265 -14.06 17.00 1.97
N GLU A 266 -12.86 17.46 1.61
CA GLU A 266 -12.48 17.71 0.21
C GLU A 266 -12.43 16.40 -0.59
N ARG A 267 -11.86 15.33 -0.04
CA ARG A 267 -11.89 13.99 -0.65
C ARG A 267 -13.32 13.54 -0.90
N LYS A 268 -14.18 13.62 0.11
CA LYS A 268 -15.60 13.27 0.00
C LYS A 268 -16.31 14.10 -1.08
N ARG A 269 -16.07 15.42 -1.15
CA ARG A 269 -16.66 16.27 -2.19
C ARG A 269 -16.20 15.87 -3.60
N LYS A 270 -14.91 15.55 -3.77
CA LYS A 270 -14.36 15.08 -5.04
C LYS A 270 -14.93 13.71 -5.43
N GLU A 271 -15.14 12.83 -4.46
CA GLU A 271 -15.80 11.54 -4.64
C GLU A 271 -17.27 11.73 -5.06
N ASP A 272 -18.01 12.61 -4.40
CA ASP A 272 -19.41 12.95 -4.74
C ASP A 272 -19.51 13.57 -6.15
N GLU A 273 -18.62 14.50 -6.50
CA GLU A 273 -18.54 15.11 -7.84
C GLU A 273 -18.16 14.08 -8.93
N ALA A 274 -17.31 13.10 -8.61
CA ALA A 274 -16.98 11.99 -9.50
C ALA A 274 -18.15 11.00 -9.62
N HIS A 275 -18.86 10.72 -8.53
CA HIS A 275 -20.03 9.84 -8.47
C HIS A 275 -21.17 10.37 -9.31
N ALA A 276 -21.39 11.68 -9.34
CA ALA A 276 -22.39 12.33 -10.19
C ALA A 276 -22.18 12.09 -11.70
N LYS A 277 -20.93 11.95 -12.15
CA LYS A 277 -20.59 11.60 -13.55
C LYS A 277 -20.77 10.11 -13.86
N CYS A 278 -20.91 9.29 -12.83
CA CYS A 278 -21.06 7.84 -12.89
C CYS A 278 -22.50 7.37 -12.60
N ALA A 279 -23.44 8.30 -12.47
CA ALA A 279 -24.81 8.00 -12.10
C ALA A 279 -25.51 7.10 -13.12
N MET A 280 -26.03 5.97 -12.65
CA MET A 280 -26.88 5.08 -13.45
C MET A 280 -28.35 5.48 -13.32
N PRO A 281 -29.15 5.40 -14.39
CA PRO A 281 -30.60 5.54 -14.30
C PRO A 281 -31.21 4.49 -13.36
N LYS A 282 -32.28 4.84 -12.66
CA LYS A 282 -33.02 3.87 -11.84
C LYS A 282 -33.70 2.84 -12.74
N ALA A 283 -33.65 1.58 -12.33
CA ALA A 283 -34.40 0.51 -12.97
C ALA A 283 -35.87 0.57 -12.54
N THR A 284 -36.80 0.22 -13.43
CA THR A 284 -38.20 0.03 -13.01
C THR A 284 -38.35 -1.17 -12.08
N ALA A 285 -39.40 -1.16 -11.23
CA ALA A 285 -39.66 -2.25 -10.29
C ALA A 285 -39.92 -3.61 -10.98
N ALA A 286 -40.36 -3.60 -12.25
CA ALA A 286 -40.62 -4.80 -13.03
C ALA A 286 -39.39 -5.29 -13.83
N ALA A 287 -38.34 -4.48 -13.95
CA ALA A 287 -37.18 -4.81 -14.76
C ALA A 287 -36.25 -5.79 -14.04
N LYS A 288 -35.88 -6.88 -14.71
CA LYS A 288 -34.87 -7.81 -14.22
C LYS A 288 -33.47 -7.24 -14.46
N ILE A 289 -32.71 -7.04 -13.38
CA ILE A 289 -31.36 -6.46 -13.42
C ILE A 289 -30.36 -7.60 -13.60
N VAL A 290 -29.68 -7.63 -14.74
CA VAL A 290 -28.64 -8.61 -15.05
C VAL A 290 -27.30 -7.89 -15.16
N MET A 291 -26.28 -8.48 -14.55
CA MET A 291 -24.93 -7.93 -14.50
C MET A 291 -23.94 -8.91 -15.08
N LEU A 292 -23.11 -8.44 -16.02
CA LEU A 292 -22.04 -9.20 -16.66
C LEU A 292 -20.70 -8.51 -16.41
N GLY A 293 -19.79 -9.22 -15.76
CA GLY A 293 -18.39 -8.81 -15.59
C GLY A 293 -17.46 -9.69 -16.41
N LEU A 294 -16.51 -9.06 -17.11
CA LEU A 294 -15.53 -9.75 -17.90
C LEU A 294 -14.19 -9.03 -18.05
N TYR A 295 -13.14 -9.73 -18.47
CA TYR A 295 -11.89 -9.09 -18.87
C TYR A 295 -12.00 -8.59 -20.31
N GLU A 296 -12.27 -9.49 -21.26
CA GLU A 296 -12.42 -9.20 -22.69
C GLU A 296 -13.33 -10.20 -23.42
N THR A 297 -13.63 -9.95 -24.69
CA THR A 297 -14.44 -10.87 -25.51
C THR A 297 -13.57 -11.70 -26.44
N GLU A 298 -14.05 -12.89 -26.81
CA GLU A 298 -13.28 -13.87 -27.59
C GLU A 298 -13.00 -13.46 -29.04
N ALA A 299 -13.72 -12.45 -29.57
CA ALA A 299 -13.54 -11.95 -30.93
C ALA A 299 -12.98 -10.53 -30.94
N LEU A 300 -12.15 -10.25 -31.94
CA LEU A 300 -11.67 -8.91 -32.28
C LEU A 300 -12.74 -8.16 -33.09
N SER A 301 -12.84 -6.86 -32.90
CA SER A 301 -13.70 -5.99 -33.72
C SER A 301 -13.00 -5.60 -35.02
N SER A 302 -13.73 -5.54 -36.14
CA SER A 302 -13.25 -4.86 -37.36
C SER A 302 -13.29 -3.33 -37.27
N VAL A 303 -13.85 -2.78 -36.18
CA VAL A 303 -13.98 -1.34 -35.90
C VAL A 303 -13.27 -0.96 -34.60
N ALA A 304 -12.47 0.11 -34.68
CA ALA A 304 -11.79 0.73 -33.55
C ALA A 304 -12.70 1.73 -32.83
N LEU A 305 -12.61 1.77 -31.50
CA LEU A 305 -13.16 2.87 -30.71
C LEU A 305 -12.05 3.88 -30.35
N GLY A 306 -12.15 5.08 -30.89
CA GLY A 306 -11.23 6.20 -30.64
C GLY A 306 -9.95 6.17 -31.46
N SER A 307 -9.08 5.17 -31.28
CA SER A 307 -7.80 5.08 -31.98
C SER A 307 -7.56 3.70 -32.60
N MET A 308 -7.04 3.70 -33.82
CA MET A 308 -6.64 2.48 -34.55
C MET A 308 -5.40 1.79 -33.94
N ASP A 309 -4.69 2.42 -33.01
CA ASP A 309 -3.53 1.81 -32.31
C ASP A 309 -3.93 1.09 -31.02
N LYS A 310 -5.22 1.09 -30.67
CA LYS A 310 -5.77 0.38 -29.52
C LYS A 310 -6.60 -0.80 -30.00
N VAL A 311 -6.58 -1.89 -29.25
CA VAL A 311 -7.40 -3.08 -29.54
C VAL A 311 -8.84 -2.83 -29.08
N THR A 312 -9.78 -3.09 -29.96
CA THR A 312 -11.22 -3.15 -29.65
C THR A 312 -11.67 -4.58 -29.89
N HIS A 313 -12.22 -5.22 -28.87
CA HIS A 313 -12.86 -6.51 -28.99
C HIS A 313 -14.34 -6.35 -29.33
N ALA A 314 -15.00 -7.43 -29.70
CA ALA A 314 -16.43 -7.41 -29.91
C ALA A 314 -17.10 -8.71 -29.44
N GLY A 315 -18.30 -8.59 -28.89
CA GLY A 315 -19.09 -9.71 -28.38
C GLY A 315 -20.57 -9.57 -28.74
N THR A 316 -21.32 -10.66 -28.60
CA THR A 316 -22.75 -10.69 -28.92
C THR A 316 -23.61 -10.74 -27.66
N ILE A 317 -24.71 -9.97 -27.65
CA ILE A 317 -25.75 -10.07 -26.65
C ILE A 317 -27.04 -10.54 -27.33
N THR A 318 -27.53 -11.71 -26.94
CA THR A 318 -28.80 -12.25 -27.42
C THR A 318 -29.88 -12.00 -26.38
N VAL A 319 -30.88 -11.18 -26.74
CA VAL A 319 -32.03 -10.91 -25.88
C VAL A 319 -33.08 -11.97 -26.15
N GLU A 320 -33.29 -12.86 -25.18
CA GLU A 320 -34.25 -13.95 -25.28
C GLU A 320 -35.69 -13.38 -25.29
N PRO A 321 -36.67 -14.06 -25.90
CA PRO A 321 -38.08 -13.66 -25.80
C PRO A 321 -38.60 -13.71 -24.35
N GLY A 322 -39.54 -12.85 -24.01
CA GLY A 322 -40.16 -12.80 -22.68
C GLY A 322 -40.92 -11.49 -22.44
N ALA A 323 -41.70 -11.45 -21.35
CA ALA A 323 -42.56 -10.30 -21.03
C ALA A 323 -41.89 -9.28 -20.09
N GLU A 324 -40.92 -9.71 -19.27
CA GLU A 324 -40.26 -8.85 -18.28
C GLU A 324 -39.28 -7.87 -18.97
N PRO A 325 -39.29 -6.57 -18.61
CA PRO A 325 -38.25 -5.63 -19.00
C PRO A 325 -36.88 -6.05 -18.45
N LEU A 326 -35.81 -5.63 -19.14
CA LEU A 326 -34.44 -6.02 -18.81
C LEU A 326 -33.56 -4.78 -18.60
N TYR A 327 -32.84 -4.76 -17.49
CA TYR A 327 -31.83 -3.77 -17.18
C TYR A 327 -30.46 -4.46 -17.16
N LEU A 328 -29.61 -4.20 -18.15
CA LEU A 328 -28.33 -4.90 -18.32
C LEU A 328 -27.18 -3.98 -17.92
N VAL A 329 -26.30 -4.46 -17.05
CA VAL A 329 -25.04 -3.79 -16.70
C VAL A 329 -23.89 -4.64 -17.18
N ILE A 330 -23.04 -4.11 -18.06
CA ILE A 330 -21.84 -4.80 -18.54
C ILE A 330 -20.61 -4.01 -18.13
N THR A 331 -19.67 -4.67 -17.44
CA THR A 331 -18.38 -4.09 -17.05
C THR A 331 -17.22 -4.91 -17.57
N SER A 332 -16.23 -4.24 -18.18
CA SER A 332 -15.10 -4.91 -18.86
C SER A 332 -13.75 -4.22 -18.64
N TYR A 333 -12.65 -4.98 -18.69
CA TYR A 333 -11.31 -4.39 -18.70
C TYR A 333 -10.95 -3.84 -20.08
N ALA A 334 -11.10 -4.67 -21.11
CA ALA A 334 -10.76 -4.31 -22.47
C ALA A 334 -11.83 -3.43 -23.12
N ALA A 335 -11.46 -2.76 -24.22
CA ALA A 335 -12.44 -2.06 -25.02
C ALA A 335 -13.31 -3.07 -25.78
N ALA A 336 -14.63 -2.89 -25.77
CA ALA A 336 -15.56 -3.84 -26.36
C ALA A 336 -16.74 -3.16 -27.08
N ILE A 337 -17.11 -3.70 -28.25
CA ILE A 337 -18.37 -3.39 -28.94
C ILE A 337 -19.32 -4.57 -28.80
N TRP A 338 -20.51 -4.31 -28.26
CA TRP A 338 -21.55 -5.32 -28.08
C TRP A 338 -22.60 -5.26 -29.20
N GLN A 339 -22.81 -6.38 -29.91
CA GLN A 339 -23.87 -6.50 -30.91
C GLN A 339 -25.12 -7.11 -30.28
N PHE A 340 -26.17 -6.30 -30.17
CA PHE A 340 -27.45 -6.75 -29.61
C PHE A 340 -28.36 -7.30 -30.70
N SER A 341 -29.01 -8.43 -30.40
CA SER A 341 -29.97 -9.08 -31.29
C SER A 341 -31.07 -9.78 -30.50
N GLY A 342 -32.11 -10.26 -31.20
CA GLY A 342 -33.26 -10.92 -30.58
C GLY A 342 -34.36 -9.94 -30.14
N ALA A 343 -34.97 -10.18 -29.00
CA ALA A 343 -36.09 -9.40 -28.46
C ALA A 343 -35.62 -8.09 -27.78
N VAL A 344 -34.83 -7.28 -28.49
CA VAL A 344 -34.19 -6.06 -27.97
C VAL A 344 -35.17 -5.01 -27.44
N ASP A 345 -36.44 -5.07 -27.86
CA ASP A 345 -37.50 -4.20 -27.34
C ASP A 345 -37.72 -4.35 -25.83
N ARG A 346 -37.35 -5.50 -25.25
CA ARG A 346 -37.40 -5.76 -23.81
C ARG A 346 -36.36 -4.98 -23.01
N ILE A 347 -35.29 -4.52 -23.66
CA ILE A 347 -34.22 -3.78 -22.99
C ILE A 347 -34.77 -2.42 -22.57
N GLU A 348 -34.91 -2.21 -21.26
CA GLU A 348 -35.21 -0.91 -20.69
C GLU A 348 -33.97 -0.02 -20.71
N ARG A 349 -32.83 -0.58 -20.31
CA ARG A 349 -31.56 0.12 -20.25
C ARG A 349 -30.38 -0.85 -20.32
N VAL A 350 -29.33 -0.42 -21.02
CA VAL A 350 -28.01 -1.01 -20.93
C VAL A 350 -27.05 0.02 -20.35
N VAL A 351 -26.33 -0.35 -19.30
CA VAL A 351 -25.20 0.41 -18.79
C VAL A 351 -23.91 -0.28 -19.21
N LEU A 352 -23.07 0.41 -19.97
CA LEU A 352 -21.75 -0.07 -20.35
C LEU A 352 -20.67 0.68 -19.56
N ALA A 353 -19.80 -0.09 -18.92
CA ALA A 353 -18.61 0.37 -18.24
C ALA A 353 -17.39 -0.39 -18.78
N SER A 354 -16.30 0.33 -19.05
CA SER A 354 -15.00 -0.28 -19.33
C SER A 354 -13.89 0.61 -18.79
N LEU A 355 -12.75 0.01 -18.41
CA LEU A 355 -11.54 0.77 -18.13
C LEU A 355 -10.96 1.46 -19.38
N LYS A 356 -11.40 1.04 -20.58
CA LYS A 356 -10.97 1.60 -21.87
C LYS A 356 -12.13 2.29 -22.58
N ALA A 357 -12.80 1.60 -23.49
CA ALA A 357 -13.85 2.17 -24.33
C ALA A 357 -14.99 1.16 -24.52
N THR A 358 -16.21 1.64 -24.69
CA THR A 358 -17.36 0.77 -24.96
C THR A 358 -18.17 1.30 -26.13
N GLY A 359 -18.87 0.39 -26.79
CA GLY A 359 -19.86 0.72 -27.80
C GLY A 359 -20.89 -0.39 -27.91
N ALA A 360 -22.01 -0.06 -28.53
CA ALA A 360 -23.03 -1.06 -28.86
C ALA A 360 -23.63 -0.82 -30.24
N THR A 361 -24.16 -1.88 -30.83
CA THR A 361 -24.99 -1.85 -32.04
C THR A 361 -26.28 -2.64 -31.78
N GLY A 362 -27.34 -2.39 -32.56
CA GLY A 362 -28.61 -3.10 -32.42
C GLY A 362 -29.50 -2.60 -31.28
N LEU A 363 -29.13 -1.48 -30.65
CA LEU A 363 -29.95 -0.77 -29.66
C LEU A 363 -30.00 0.72 -29.98
N PRO A 364 -31.13 1.38 -29.69
CA PRO A 364 -31.24 2.82 -29.86
C PRO A 364 -30.47 3.55 -28.74
N ALA A 365 -29.89 4.71 -29.07
CA ALA A 365 -28.93 5.40 -28.20
C ALA A 365 -29.53 5.82 -26.85
N GLU A 366 -30.83 6.11 -26.79
CA GLU A 366 -31.53 6.49 -25.55
C GLU A 366 -31.66 5.34 -24.53
N ARG A 367 -31.52 4.09 -24.98
CA ARG A 367 -31.50 2.90 -24.11
C ARG A 367 -30.08 2.52 -23.68
N LEU A 368 -29.07 3.28 -24.09
CA LEU A 368 -27.68 3.04 -23.77
C LEU A 368 -27.13 4.15 -22.87
N THR A 369 -26.65 3.77 -21.68
CA THR A 369 -25.87 4.64 -20.81
C THR A 369 -24.43 4.16 -20.82
N GLN A 370 -23.50 5.02 -21.23
CA GLN A 370 -22.06 4.75 -21.15
C GLN A 370 -21.47 5.56 -20.02
N LEU A 371 -20.80 4.90 -19.07
CA LEU A 371 -20.17 5.59 -17.95
C LEU A 371 -18.85 6.20 -18.42
N ALA A 372 -18.78 7.53 -18.45
CA ALA A 372 -17.68 8.30 -19.07
C ALA A 372 -16.40 8.38 -18.20
N GLY A 373 -16.19 7.46 -17.25
CA GLY A 373 -15.05 7.46 -16.34
C GLY A 373 -14.53 6.06 -16.06
N THR A 374 -13.20 5.90 -16.08
CA THR A 374 -12.51 4.62 -15.89
C THR A 374 -12.77 3.99 -14.51
N ASN A 375 -13.31 4.74 -13.54
CA ASN A 375 -13.49 4.29 -12.17
C ASN A 375 -14.97 4.26 -11.73
N CYS A 376 -15.93 4.42 -12.66
CA CYS A 376 -17.34 4.50 -12.28
C CYS A 376 -17.89 3.19 -11.72
N LEU A 377 -17.48 2.07 -12.32
CA LEU A 377 -17.87 0.74 -11.89
C LEU A 377 -16.64 -0.17 -12.07
N PRO A 378 -16.16 -0.86 -11.02
CA PRO A 378 -15.05 -1.78 -11.20
C PRO A 378 -15.46 -2.92 -12.13
N TYR A 379 -14.53 -3.36 -12.98
CA TYR A 379 -14.71 -4.60 -13.72
C TYR A 379 -14.40 -5.78 -12.80
N PHE A 380 -15.01 -6.92 -13.08
CA PHE A 380 -14.79 -8.15 -12.34
C PHE A 380 -14.94 -9.33 -13.30
N HIS A 381 -14.27 -10.44 -13.03
CA HIS A 381 -14.40 -11.68 -13.82
C HIS A 381 -14.55 -12.93 -12.93
N GLU A 382 -14.56 -12.74 -11.60
CA GLU A 382 -14.79 -13.77 -10.59
C GLU A 382 -15.98 -13.39 -9.71
N LEU A 383 -16.91 -14.31 -9.49
CA LEU A 383 -18.12 -14.04 -8.69
C LEU A 383 -17.80 -13.72 -7.22
N GLN A 384 -16.83 -14.40 -6.63
CA GLN A 384 -16.42 -14.22 -5.24
C GLN A 384 -15.19 -13.32 -5.16
N SER A 385 -15.37 -12.03 -5.48
CA SER A 385 -14.29 -11.04 -5.39
C SER A 385 -14.79 -9.73 -4.78
N SER A 386 -13.87 -8.95 -4.21
CA SER A 386 -14.18 -7.62 -3.67
C SER A 386 -14.69 -6.67 -4.76
N ASP A 387 -14.21 -6.81 -6.00
CA ASP A 387 -14.67 -6.01 -7.14
C ASP A 387 -16.12 -6.34 -7.53
N THR A 388 -16.51 -7.61 -7.51
CA THR A 388 -17.92 -8.01 -7.73
C THR A 388 -18.84 -7.46 -6.65
N ALA A 389 -18.40 -7.51 -5.38
CA ALA A 389 -19.18 -6.97 -4.27
C ALA A 389 -19.36 -5.45 -4.39
N LYS A 390 -18.27 -4.72 -4.70
CA LYS A 390 -18.30 -3.26 -4.93
C LYS A 390 -19.19 -2.89 -6.11
N ALA A 391 -19.05 -3.58 -7.24
CA ALA A 391 -19.82 -3.31 -8.44
C ALA A 391 -21.31 -3.60 -8.21
N SER A 392 -21.65 -4.72 -7.57
CA SER A 392 -23.04 -5.09 -7.24
C SER A 392 -23.67 -4.10 -6.26
N GLY A 393 -22.91 -3.67 -5.24
CA GLY A 393 -23.34 -2.64 -4.30
C GLY A 393 -23.61 -1.30 -4.99
N ARG A 394 -22.75 -0.90 -5.92
CA ARG A 394 -22.93 0.33 -6.69
C ARG A 394 -24.14 0.28 -7.63
N VAL A 395 -24.37 -0.86 -8.28
CA VAL A 395 -25.61 -1.07 -9.07
C VAL A 395 -26.83 -1.01 -8.16
N ALA A 396 -26.78 -1.61 -6.96
CA ALA A 396 -27.87 -1.56 -6.01
C ALA A 396 -28.21 -0.13 -5.56
N GLU A 397 -27.18 0.69 -5.33
CA GLU A 397 -27.30 2.10 -4.94
C GLU A 397 -27.92 2.95 -6.07
N ASP A 398 -27.32 2.95 -7.27
CA ASP A 398 -27.75 3.86 -8.34
C ASP A 398 -29.02 3.37 -9.06
N ALA A 399 -29.09 2.06 -9.38
CA ALA A 399 -30.25 1.49 -10.05
C ALA A 399 -31.45 1.32 -9.09
N GLY A 400 -31.22 1.43 -7.78
CA GLY A 400 -32.22 1.35 -6.71
C GLY A 400 -32.57 -0.06 -6.26
N ARG A 401 -31.95 -1.11 -6.84
CA ARG A 401 -32.16 -2.51 -6.48
C ARG A 401 -30.94 -3.34 -6.84
N ALA A 402 -30.63 -4.34 -6.01
CA ALA A 402 -29.53 -5.26 -6.28
C ALA A 402 -29.76 -6.06 -7.59
N PRO A 403 -28.69 -6.48 -8.30
CA PRO A 403 -28.81 -7.35 -9.45
C PRO A 403 -29.55 -8.66 -9.13
N ASP A 404 -30.48 -9.06 -10.00
CA ASP A 404 -31.16 -10.36 -9.91
C ASP A 404 -30.26 -11.52 -10.36
N LEU A 405 -29.31 -11.23 -11.25
CA LEU A 405 -28.35 -12.18 -11.77
C LEU A 405 -27.00 -11.51 -11.98
N VAL A 406 -25.94 -12.09 -11.44
CA VAL A 406 -24.55 -11.67 -11.66
C VAL A 406 -23.80 -12.81 -12.33
N VAL A 407 -23.17 -12.53 -13.47
CA VAL A 407 -22.32 -13.47 -14.21
C VAL A 407 -20.94 -12.87 -14.34
N ALA A 408 -19.92 -13.66 -14.03
CA ALA A 408 -18.52 -13.26 -14.14
C ALA A 408 -17.76 -14.29 -14.96
N ARG A 409 -17.04 -13.85 -16.00
CA ARG A 409 -16.23 -14.71 -16.87
C ARG A 409 -14.99 -13.96 -17.33
N TYR A 410 -13.86 -14.63 -17.45
CA TYR A 410 -12.66 -13.98 -17.99
C TYR A 410 -12.88 -13.54 -19.45
N GLU A 411 -13.34 -14.47 -20.29
CA GLU A 411 -13.67 -14.25 -21.71
C GLU A 411 -15.08 -14.74 -22.03
N VAL A 412 -15.74 -14.06 -22.98
CA VAL A 412 -17.04 -14.49 -23.54
C VAL A 412 -17.10 -14.23 -25.04
N GLY A 413 -17.65 -15.18 -25.81
CA GLY A 413 -17.98 -14.98 -27.23
C GLY A 413 -19.39 -14.42 -27.41
N GLY A 414 -20.31 -14.79 -26.52
CA GLY A 414 -21.68 -14.28 -26.49
C GLY A 414 -22.35 -14.47 -25.14
N PHE A 415 -23.41 -13.70 -24.90
CA PHE A 415 -24.16 -13.75 -23.66
C PHE A 415 -25.67 -13.64 -23.92
N SER A 416 -26.44 -14.53 -23.31
CA SER A 416 -27.90 -14.53 -23.40
C SER A 416 -28.53 -13.92 -22.16
N VAL A 417 -29.53 -13.05 -22.36
CA VAL A 417 -30.25 -12.36 -21.29
C VAL A 417 -31.75 -12.67 -21.41
N PRO A 418 -32.45 -13.03 -20.31
CA PRO A 418 -32.00 -13.03 -18.92
C PRO A 418 -31.43 -14.34 -18.38
N SER A 419 -31.30 -15.40 -19.18
CA SER A 419 -30.81 -16.70 -18.69
C SER A 419 -29.40 -16.67 -18.10
N GLY A 420 -28.56 -15.72 -18.53
CA GLY A 420 -27.15 -15.66 -18.19
C GLY A 420 -26.30 -16.72 -18.89
N ALA A 421 -26.83 -17.36 -19.93
CA ALA A 421 -26.08 -18.36 -20.68
C ALA A 421 -24.90 -17.71 -21.39
N VAL A 422 -23.70 -18.23 -21.15
CA VAL A 422 -22.46 -17.78 -21.78
C VAL A 422 -22.16 -18.68 -22.97
N GLN A 423 -21.97 -18.08 -24.12
CA GLN A 423 -21.45 -18.74 -25.32
C GLN A 423 -19.94 -18.50 -25.37
N SER A 424 -19.18 -19.58 -25.46
CA SER A 424 -17.73 -19.57 -25.58
C SER A 424 -17.34 -20.56 -26.67
N GLN A 425 -16.43 -20.15 -27.55
CA GLN A 425 -15.80 -21.02 -28.54
C GLN A 425 -14.80 -21.98 -27.89
N THR A 426 -14.37 -21.65 -26.67
CA THR A 426 -13.45 -22.43 -25.85
C THR A 426 -14.26 -23.39 -24.98
N ASP A 427 -14.36 -24.66 -25.38
CA ASP A 427 -15.12 -25.67 -24.61
C ASP A 427 -14.45 -25.94 -23.25
N PRO A 428 -15.08 -25.57 -22.11
CA PRO A 428 -14.52 -25.79 -20.79
C PRO A 428 -14.45 -27.27 -20.39
N ARG A 429 -15.09 -28.18 -21.15
CA ARG A 429 -15.01 -29.63 -20.96
C ARG A 429 -13.83 -30.27 -21.68
N LYS A 430 -13.11 -29.53 -22.53
CA LYS A 430 -11.86 -30.02 -23.10
C LYS A 430 -10.79 -30.04 -22.01
N PRO A 431 -10.12 -31.18 -21.77
CA PRO A 431 -9.07 -31.26 -20.78
C PRO A 431 -8.03 -30.17 -21.06
N GLN A 432 -7.67 -29.42 -20.02
CA GLN A 432 -6.58 -28.44 -20.04
C GLN A 432 -5.31 -29.16 -20.52
N VAL A 433 -4.94 -28.94 -21.78
CA VAL A 433 -3.78 -29.59 -22.39
C VAL A 433 -2.53 -28.93 -21.80
N MET A 434 -1.66 -29.74 -21.21
CA MET A 434 -0.34 -29.26 -20.79
C MET A 434 0.49 -28.96 -22.04
N VAL A 435 0.76 -27.68 -22.29
CA VAL A 435 1.62 -27.24 -23.40
C VAL A 435 3.05 -27.13 -22.87
N ILE A 436 3.91 -28.06 -23.29
CA ILE A 436 5.35 -28.00 -23.01
C ILE A 436 6.04 -27.32 -24.19
N GLN A 437 6.54 -26.10 -23.98
CA GLN A 437 7.25 -25.33 -25.00
C GLN A 437 8.76 -25.43 -24.79
N LYS A 438 9.45 -26.07 -25.73
CA LYS A 438 10.91 -26.28 -25.69
C LYS A 438 11.61 -25.51 -26.79
N SER A 439 12.61 -24.70 -26.43
CA SER A 439 13.39 -23.87 -27.35
C SER A 439 14.67 -24.54 -27.89
N GLY A 440 15.01 -25.75 -27.43
CA GLY A 440 16.11 -26.59 -27.94
C GLY A 440 16.39 -27.84 -27.08
N GLY A 441 17.06 -28.86 -27.63
CA GLY A 441 17.42 -30.13 -26.96
C GLY A 441 16.38 -31.27 -27.07
N SER A 442 16.67 -32.46 -26.52
CA SER A 442 15.74 -33.62 -26.51
C SER A 442 14.80 -33.58 -25.30
N LEU A 443 13.48 -33.73 -25.50
CA LEU A 443 12.49 -33.96 -24.45
C LEU A 443 11.97 -35.39 -24.57
N THR A 444 12.24 -36.22 -23.57
CA THR A 444 11.67 -37.57 -23.47
C THR A 444 10.54 -37.52 -22.45
N ILE A 445 9.34 -37.94 -22.84
CA ILE A 445 8.19 -38.09 -21.95
C ILE A 445 7.90 -39.59 -21.87
N GLU A 446 8.06 -40.16 -20.68
CA GLU A 446 7.75 -41.57 -20.40
C GLU A 446 6.39 -41.65 -19.70
N GLY A 447 5.38 -42.19 -20.37
CA GLY A 447 4.00 -42.29 -19.86
C GLY A 447 2.94 -42.12 -20.97
N ASP A 448 1.67 -42.03 -20.57
CA ASP A 448 0.57 -41.72 -21.51
C ASP A 448 0.63 -40.22 -21.89
N ALA A 449 1.01 -39.96 -23.14
CA ALA A 449 1.14 -38.62 -23.71
C ALA A 449 -0.11 -38.16 -24.49
N SER A 450 -1.23 -38.88 -24.40
CA SER A 450 -2.45 -38.59 -25.17
C SER A 450 -3.07 -37.21 -24.89
N ASN A 451 -2.70 -36.58 -23.77
CA ASN A 451 -3.11 -35.23 -23.37
C ASN A 451 -1.99 -34.18 -23.49
N ILE A 452 -0.86 -34.50 -24.14
CA ILE A 452 0.30 -33.60 -24.27
C ILE A 452 0.44 -33.14 -25.71
N VAL A 453 0.46 -31.82 -25.92
CA VAL A 453 0.73 -31.22 -27.24
C VAL A 453 2.11 -30.54 -27.20
N LEU A 454 3.04 -31.08 -27.99
CA LEU A 454 4.39 -30.55 -28.13
C LEU A 454 4.38 -29.42 -29.18
N GLN A 455 4.54 -28.17 -28.74
CA GLN A 455 4.53 -26.99 -29.60
C GLN A 455 5.90 -26.31 -29.61
N THR A 456 6.53 -26.19 -30.78
CA THR A 456 7.69 -25.31 -30.98
C THR A 456 7.24 -23.96 -31.59
N PRO A 457 7.95 -22.86 -31.33
CA PRO A 457 7.65 -21.55 -31.92
C PRO A 457 7.64 -21.55 -33.45
N SER A 458 8.51 -22.35 -34.09
CA SER A 458 8.59 -22.52 -35.54
C SER A 458 7.41 -23.27 -36.17
N MET A 459 6.51 -23.85 -35.35
CA MET A 459 5.37 -24.66 -35.81
C MET A 459 4.01 -23.96 -35.64
N ARG A 460 3.94 -22.77 -35.04
CA ARG A 460 2.65 -22.05 -34.93
C ARG A 460 2.45 -21.17 -36.16
N SER A 461 1.46 -21.52 -36.98
CA SER A 461 0.97 -20.57 -37.98
C SER A 461 0.32 -19.39 -37.27
N VAL A 462 0.40 -18.20 -37.87
CA VAL A 462 -0.28 -16.99 -37.35
C VAL A 462 -1.79 -17.25 -37.21
N GLU A 463 -2.37 -18.13 -38.03
CA GLU A 463 -3.76 -18.57 -37.91
C GLU A 463 -4.04 -19.41 -36.66
N ALA A 464 -3.11 -20.30 -36.27
CA ALA A 464 -3.24 -21.03 -35.02
C ALA A 464 -3.12 -20.12 -33.80
N GLU A 465 -2.29 -19.07 -33.88
CA GLU A 465 -2.21 -18.06 -32.82
C GLU A 465 -3.45 -17.18 -32.75
N LEU A 466 -4.01 -16.76 -33.88
CA LEU A 466 -5.29 -16.05 -33.90
C LEU A 466 -6.38 -16.88 -33.20
N ARG A 467 -6.51 -18.17 -33.52
CA ARG A 467 -7.50 -19.05 -32.87
C ARG A 467 -7.22 -19.29 -31.39
N ARG A 468 -5.96 -19.14 -30.94
CA ARG A 468 -5.58 -19.28 -29.54
C ARG A 468 -5.95 -18.06 -28.73
N PHE A 469 -5.67 -16.87 -29.23
CA PHE A 469 -5.87 -15.61 -28.50
C PHE A 469 -7.22 -14.95 -28.77
N SER A 470 -7.84 -15.27 -29.90
CA SER A 470 -9.16 -14.78 -30.27
C SER A 470 -9.94 -15.93 -30.90
N PRO A 471 -10.42 -16.90 -30.08
CA PRO A 471 -11.11 -18.08 -30.60
C PRO A 471 -12.43 -17.73 -31.31
N GLY A 472 -13.00 -16.55 -31.03
CA GLY A 472 -14.12 -15.96 -31.78
C GLY A 472 -13.73 -15.31 -33.11
N GLY A 473 -12.44 -15.25 -33.43
CA GLY A 473 -11.91 -14.68 -34.66
C GLY A 473 -12.08 -13.16 -34.75
N VAL A 474 -12.45 -12.67 -35.93
CA VAL A 474 -12.76 -11.26 -36.17
C VAL A 474 -14.26 -11.16 -36.42
N MET A 475 -14.94 -10.33 -35.64
CA MET A 475 -16.34 -10.02 -35.81
C MET A 475 -16.50 -8.73 -36.58
N GLU A 476 -17.24 -8.81 -37.68
CA GLU A 476 -17.55 -7.64 -38.50
C GLU A 476 -18.56 -6.73 -37.80
N VAL A 477 -18.22 -5.44 -37.73
CA VAL A 477 -19.03 -4.39 -37.11
C VAL A 477 -19.28 -3.28 -38.12
N ASP A 478 -20.53 -2.86 -38.26
CA ASP A 478 -20.88 -1.68 -39.04
C ASP A 478 -20.61 -0.41 -38.23
N ALA A 479 -19.49 0.27 -38.52
CA ALA A 479 -19.05 1.47 -37.80
C ALA A 479 -20.12 2.57 -37.72
N SER A 480 -20.95 2.71 -38.76
CA SER A 480 -22.00 3.75 -38.80
C SER A 480 -23.15 3.52 -37.81
N LYS A 481 -23.29 2.28 -37.33
CA LYS A 481 -24.33 1.88 -36.38
C LYS A 481 -23.84 1.80 -34.93
N VAL A 482 -22.56 2.06 -34.69
CA VAL A 482 -21.99 1.99 -33.34
C VAL A 482 -22.39 3.23 -32.55
N VAL A 483 -23.07 3.00 -31.43
CA VAL A 483 -23.33 4.03 -30.42
C VAL A 483 -22.22 3.95 -29.38
N SER A 484 -21.35 4.96 -29.35
CA SER A 484 -20.19 5.05 -28.44
C SER A 484 -19.87 6.50 -28.08
N LEU A 485 -19.22 6.72 -26.93
CA LEU A 485 -18.69 8.04 -26.54
C LEU A 485 -17.49 8.47 -27.40
N LEU A 486 -16.74 7.50 -27.92
CA LEU A 486 -15.60 7.73 -28.82
C LEU A 486 -16.00 7.44 -30.27
N PRO A 487 -15.35 8.08 -31.27
CA PRO A 487 -15.57 7.77 -32.68
C PRO A 487 -15.34 6.29 -32.98
N ALA A 488 -16.24 5.70 -33.76
CA ALA A 488 -16.11 4.34 -34.27
C ALA A 488 -15.58 4.38 -35.70
N THR A 489 -14.39 3.81 -35.93
CA THR A 489 -13.71 3.86 -37.25
C THR A 489 -13.27 2.45 -37.66
N PRO A 490 -13.56 1.98 -38.87
CA PRO A 490 -13.02 0.70 -39.36
C PRO A 490 -11.50 0.67 -39.28
N TYR A 491 -10.92 -0.46 -38.88
CA TYR A 491 -9.46 -0.61 -38.89
C TYR A 491 -8.93 -0.68 -40.32
N ASP A 492 -7.88 0.10 -40.62
CA ASP A 492 -7.10 -0.08 -41.84
C ASP A 492 -6.36 -1.43 -41.84
N VAL A 493 -5.78 -1.75 -40.68
CA VAL A 493 -5.13 -3.02 -40.36
C VAL A 493 -5.71 -3.56 -39.07
N LEU A 494 -6.27 -4.76 -39.12
CA LEU A 494 -6.93 -5.41 -37.98
C LEU A 494 -5.96 -5.56 -36.79
N PRO A 495 -6.47 -5.67 -35.55
CA PRO A 495 -5.62 -5.88 -34.39
C PRO A 495 -4.88 -7.22 -34.39
N GLN A 496 -3.78 -7.27 -33.64
CA GLN A 496 -3.05 -8.49 -33.25
C GLN A 496 -2.77 -9.45 -34.44
N GLN A 497 -2.90 -10.76 -34.23
CA GLN A 497 -2.66 -11.80 -35.24
C GLN A 497 -3.58 -11.69 -36.46
N ALA A 498 -4.77 -11.10 -36.32
CA ALA A 498 -5.66 -10.87 -37.46
C ALA A 498 -5.07 -9.86 -38.44
N GLY A 499 -4.46 -8.78 -37.92
CA GLY A 499 -3.72 -7.81 -38.74
C GLY A 499 -2.49 -8.40 -39.41
N LEU A 500 -1.73 -9.23 -38.69
CA LEU A 500 -0.58 -9.94 -39.27
C LEU A 500 -1.02 -10.81 -40.46
N LEU A 501 -2.11 -11.58 -40.30
CA LEU A 501 -2.68 -12.39 -41.38
C LEU A 501 -3.18 -11.55 -42.55
N GLN A 502 -3.87 -10.43 -42.29
CA GLN A 502 -4.34 -9.50 -43.31
C GLN A 502 -3.16 -8.98 -44.15
N LEU A 503 -2.09 -8.53 -43.48
CA LEU A 503 -0.91 -8.01 -44.13
C LEU A 503 -0.14 -9.09 -44.90
N MET A 504 -0.05 -10.31 -44.38
CA MET A 504 0.54 -11.45 -45.09
C MET A 504 -0.25 -11.81 -46.36
N ARG A 505 -1.58 -11.88 -46.26
CA ARG A 505 -2.45 -12.15 -47.42
C ARG A 505 -2.34 -11.08 -48.49
N SER A 506 -2.13 -9.84 -48.09
CA SER A 506 -1.92 -8.73 -49.03
C SER A 506 -0.52 -8.73 -49.68
N GLY A 507 0.42 -9.53 -49.16
CA GLY A 507 1.84 -9.53 -49.56
C GLY A 507 2.67 -8.40 -48.95
N ALA A 508 2.11 -7.64 -47.99
CA ALA A 508 2.84 -6.57 -47.30
C ALA A 508 3.81 -7.10 -46.23
N LEU A 509 3.51 -8.29 -45.69
CA LEU A 509 4.35 -9.02 -44.76
C LEU A 509 4.65 -10.42 -45.32
N THR A 510 5.86 -10.90 -45.09
CA THR A 510 6.21 -12.32 -45.28
C THR A 510 6.92 -12.83 -44.03
N GLN A 511 6.87 -14.13 -43.75
CA GLN A 511 7.55 -14.70 -42.58
C GLN A 511 8.76 -15.53 -43.01
N ASN A 512 9.92 -15.30 -42.40
CA ASN A 512 11.11 -16.15 -42.65
C ASN A 512 11.05 -17.44 -41.81
N ARG A 513 12.04 -18.32 -42.02
CA ARG A 513 12.15 -19.60 -41.29
C ARG A 513 12.37 -19.43 -39.78
N SER A 514 12.86 -18.27 -39.35
CA SER A 514 13.06 -17.92 -37.94
C SER A 514 11.79 -17.38 -37.26
N GLY A 515 10.71 -17.20 -38.03
CA GLY A 515 9.44 -16.67 -37.54
C GLY A 515 9.35 -15.14 -37.53
N GLU A 516 10.35 -14.42 -38.05
CA GLU A 516 10.33 -12.96 -38.13
C GLU A 516 9.47 -12.50 -39.29
N PHE A 517 8.78 -11.37 -39.10
CA PHE A 517 7.93 -10.73 -40.09
C PHE A 517 8.73 -9.70 -40.89
N LEU A 518 8.94 -9.98 -42.17
CA LEU A 518 9.65 -9.12 -43.11
C LEU A 518 8.64 -8.15 -43.72
N ILE A 519 8.90 -6.85 -43.52
CA ILE A 519 8.05 -5.77 -44.03
C ILE A 519 8.48 -5.44 -45.45
N GLN A 520 7.61 -5.78 -46.41
CA GLN A 520 7.89 -5.67 -47.86
C GLN A 520 7.50 -4.31 -48.44
N ARG A 521 6.59 -3.58 -47.78
CA ARG A 521 6.10 -2.26 -48.20
C ARG A 521 5.60 -1.48 -47.00
N LYS A 522 5.30 -0.19 -47.17
CA LYS A 522 4.74 0.62 -46.07
C LYS A 522 3.45 0.00 -45.53
N ILE A 523 3.40 -0.21 -44.22
CA ILE A 523 2.24 -0.75 -43.48
C ILE A 523 1.90 0.15 -42.28
N ARG A 524 0.77 -0.13 -41.64
CA ARG A 524 0.52 0.23 -40.24
C ARG A 524 0.73 -1.02 -39.37
N TYR A 525 1.34 -0.88 -38.20
CA TYR A 525 1.41 -2.00 -37.26
C TYR A 525 0.01 -2.41 -36.77
N PRO A 526 -0.28 -3.72 -36.68
CA PRO A 526 -1.47 -4.20 -35.99
C PRO A 526 -1.50 -3.71 -34.54
N ALA A 527 -2.65 -3.21 -34.08
CA ALA A 527 -2.81 -2.80 -32.69
C ALA A 527 -2.64 -3.99 -31.72
N GLY A 528 -2.03 -3.74 -30.56
CA GLY A 528 -2.01 -4.71 -29.45
C GLY A 528 -0.98 -5.83 -29.54
N LEU A 529 0.09 -5.68 -30.32
CA LEU A 529 1.21 -6.63 -30.35
C LEU A 529 2.11 -6.49 -29.11
N ALA A 530 1.51 -6.68 -27.93
CA ALA A 530 2.15 -6.57 -26.62
C ALA A 530 2.10 -7.90 -25.86
N GLY A 531 3.05 -8.11 -24.94
CA GLY A 531 3.07 -9.29 -24.07
C GLY A 531 3.13 -10.59 -24.88
N ALA A 532 2.15 -11.48 -24.70
CA ALA A 532 2.08 -12.76 -25.41
C ALA A 532 1.81 -12.62 -26.92
N HIS A 533 1.43 -11.42 -27.40
CA HIS A 533 1.22 -11.12 -28.83
C HIS A 533 2.43 -10.45 -29.48
N SER A 534 3.52 -10.20 -28.75
CA SER A 534 4.68 -9.51 -29.34
C SER A 534 5.37 -10.37 -30.38
N VAL A 535 5.85 -9.72 -31.44
CA VAL A 535 6.54 -10.37 -32.55
C VAL A 535 7.84 -9.64 -32.88
N LYS A 536 8.59 -10.18 -33.84
CA LYS A 536 9.80 -9.55 -34.39
C LYS A 536 9.56 -9.13 -35.82
N PHE A 537 9.84 -7.88 -36.12
CA PHE A 537 9.78 -7.31 -37.45
C PHE A 537 11.19 -6.99 -37.97
N LEU A 538 11.39 -7.25 -39.26
CA LEU A 538 12.52 -6.76 -40.03
C LEU A 538 11.99 -5.82 -41.12
N LEU A 539 12.36 -4.54 -41.04
CA LEU A 539 12.07 -3.55 -42.09
C LEU A 539 13.11 -3.71 -43.19
N LEU A 540 12.67 -4.18 -44.36
CA LEU A 540 13.56 -4.42 -45.49
C LEU A 540 14.13 -3.11 -46.06
N GLU A 541 15.29 -3.21 -46.68
CA GLU A 541 15.98 -2.07 -47.29
C GLU A 541 15.08 -1.30 -48.28
N GLY A 542 15.08 0.03 -48.18
CA GLY A 542 14.29 0.91 -49.05
C GLY A 542 12.78 0.98 -48.74
N VAL A 543 12.29 0.24 -47.74
CA VAL A 543 10.88 0.30 -47.34
C VAL A 543 10.64 1.44 -46.34
N PRO A 544 9.65 2.33 -46.57
CA PRO A 544 9.33 3.39 -45.62
C PRO A 544 8.94 2.83 -44.25
N GLN A 545 9.31 3.55 -43.18
CA GLN A 545 8.93 3.16 -41.82
C GLN A 545 7.41 3.01 -41.68
N PRO A 546 6.94 1.94 -41.01
CA PRO A 546 5.52 1.76 -40.76
C PRO A 546 4.91 2.86 -39.89
N ASP A 547 3.61 3.10 -40.09
CA ASP A 547 2.82 3.96 -39.22
C ASP A 547 2.30 3.16 -37.99
N GLY A 548 1.87 3.86 -36.94
CA GLY A 548 1.28 3.25 -35.73
C GLY A 548 2.31 2.80 -34.69
N ASP A 549 1.83 2.10 -33.66
CA ASP A 549 2.64 1.69 -32.50
C ASP A 549 2.94 0.17 -32.54
N PRO A 550 4.22 -0.26 -32.59
CA PRO A 550 4.58 -1.69 -32.53
C PRO A 550 4.41 -2.31 -31.13
N ALA A 551 4.05 -1.50 -30.12
CA ALA A 551 3.89 -1.90 -28.73
C ALA A 551 5.15 -2.56 -28.15
N HIS A 552 5.11 -3.83 -27.74
CA HIS A 552 6.27 -4.55 -27.21
C HIS A 552 6.99 -5.38 -28.29
N SER A 553 6.64 -5.20 -29.57
CA SER A 553 7.28 -5.90 -30.67
C SER A 553 8.61 -5.26 -31.04
N SER A 554 9.61 -6.09 -31.30
CA SER A 554 10.92 -5.62 -31.73
C SER A 554 10.91 -5.33 -33.22
N VAL A 555 11.42 -4.17 -33.62
CA VAL A 555 11.54 -3.77 -35.03
C VAL A 555 13.00 -3.47 -35.33
N ILE A 556 13.58 -4.14 -36.32
CA ILE A 556 14.97 -3.92 -36.76
C ILE A 556 14.97 -3.41 -38.19
N SER A 557 15.78 -2.39 -38.48
CA SER A 557 16.05 -1.92 -39.85
C SER A 557 17.13 -2.80 -40.48
N GLU A 558 16.86 -3.38 -41.65
CA GLU A 558 17.86 -4.11 -42.43
C GLU A 558 18.98 -3.18 -42.92
N GLU A 559 18.63 -1.96 -43.36
CA GLU A 559 19.57 -0.94 -43.84
C GLU A 559 20.61 -0.51 -42.79
N THR A 560 20.18 -0.36 -41.52
CA THR A 560 21.06 0.15 -40.45
C THR A 560 21.52 -0.91 -39.46
N GLY A 561 20.88 -2.08 -39.45
CA GLY A 561 21.08 -3.14 -38.44
C GLY A 561 20.67 -2.74 -37.02
N ARG A 562 19.93 -1.63 -36.85
CA ARG A 562 19.56 -1.07 -35.54
C ARG A 562 18.05 -1.18 -35.27
N PRO A 563 17.64 -1.21 -33.98
CA PRO A 563 16.24 -1.14 -33.60
C PRO A 563 15.60 0.17 -34.07
N ILE A 564 14.34 0.10 -34.51
CA ILE A 564 13.50 1.26 -34.86
C ILE A 564 12.46 1.42 -33.74
N GLY A 565 12.42 2.60 -33.11
CA GLY A 565 11.48 2.88 -32.00
C GLY A 565 12.05 2.57 -30.61
N LYS A 566 11.20 2.60 -29.58
CA LYS A 566 11.61 2.28 -28.19
C LYS A 566 11.77 0.76 -28.03
N PRO A 567 12.78 0.30 -27.26
CA PRO A 567 13.03 -1.12 -27.02
C PRO A 567 11.91 -1.81 -26.24
#